data_AF-S4R5K0-F1
#
_entry.id   AF-S4R5K0-F1
#
_cell.length_a   1.000
_cell.length_b   1.000
_cell.length_c   1.000
_cell.angle_alpha   90.00
_cell.angle_beta   90.00
_cell.angle_gamma   90.00
#
_symmetry.space_group_name_H-M   'P 1'
#
loop_
_entity.id
_entity.type
_entity.pdbx_description
1 polymer ?
#
loop_
_entity_poly.entity_id
_entity_poly.type
_entity_poly.pdbx_seq_one_letter_code
_entity_poly.pdbx_strand_id
1 'polypeptide(L)'
;GWWIPLPESSQEERLALLHDACSRFSLKQNVPPPRPPSSSSSSSIVHLPPRSVASRIFVSDRLSLLYCEVPKAGCTNWKRLLMVLEGLHPGPPEDISREEAHSSGALVRLDSLEPSEQRWRLQNYTSVLFVREPMERIVSAFRDKLQRPNPYY
;
A
#
# COMPACT_ATOMS: atom_id res chain seq x y z
N GLY A 1 -19.41 -17.79 -1.40
CA GLY A 1 -18.77 -16.98 -0.35
C GLY A 1 -18.38 -17.93 0.76
N TRP A 2 -17.13 -17.85 1.22
CA TRP A 2 -16.68 -18.58 2.41
C TRP A 2 -15.98 -17.56 3.30
N TRP A 3 -16.78 -16.68 3.91
CA TRP A 3 -16.34 -15.96 5.09
C TRP A 3 -16.62 -16.90 6.25
N ILE A 4 -15.60 -17.68 6.63
CA ILE A 4 -15.62 -18.38 7.90
C ILE A 4 -15.33 -17.29 8.93
N PRO A 5 -16.24 -16.99 9.87
CA PRO A 5 -15.92 -16.10 10.98
C PRO A 5 -14.73 -16.71 11.71
N LEU A 6 -13.60 -16.00 11.72
CA LEU A 6 -12.47 -16.42 12.54
C LEU A 6 -12.91 -16.36 14.01
N PRO A 7 -12.49 -17.32 14.85
CA PRO A 7 -12.82 -17.32 16.26
C PRO A 7 -12.39 -16.00 16.91
N GLU A 8 -13.18 -15.51 17.86
CA GLU A 8 -12.99 -14.23 18.55
C GLU A 8 -11.58 -14.11 19.19
N SER A 9 -11.04 -15.24 19.68
CA SER A 9 -9.67 -15.36 20.18
C SER A 9 -8.61 -14.95 19.14
N SER A 10 -8.85 -15.21 17.85
CA SER A 10 -7.93 -14.84 16.77
C SER A 10 -7.96 -13.33 16.48
N GLN A 11 -9.07 -12.64 16.75
CA GLN A 11 -9.15 -11.20 16.59
C GLN A 11 -8.44 -10.48 17.75
N GLU A 12 -8.60 -10.98 18.98
CA GLU A 12 -7.88 -10.46 20.15
C GLU A 12 -6.37 -10.61 20.00
N GLU A 13 -5.89 -11.77 19.54
CA GLU A 13 -4.46 -11.99 19.26
C GLU A 13 -3.91 -11.01 18.22
N ARG A 14 -4.68 -10.74 17.15
CA ARG A 14 -4.28 -9.77 16.12
C ARG A 14 -4.25 -8.35 16.65
N LEU A 15 -5.20 -7.98 17.50
CA LEU A 15 -5.23 -6.68 18.16
C LEU A 15 -4.05 -6.52 19.13
N ALA A 16 -3.74 -7.55 19.91
CA ALA A 16 -2.58 -7.56 20.80
C ALA A 16 -1.26 -7.42 20.02
N LEU A 17 -1.11 -8.15 18.91
CA LEU A 17 0.05 -8.04 18.01
C LEU A 17 0.18 -6.63 17.42
N LEU A 18 -0.94 -6.00 17.04
CA LEU A 18 -0.96 -4.61 16.57
C LEU A 18 -0.49 -3.64 17.65
N HIS A 19 -0.99 -3.77 18.88
CA HIS A 19 -0.55 -2.93 19.99
C HIS A 19 0.94 -3.09 20.30
N ASP A 20 1.43 -4.33 20.38
CA ASP A 20 2.86 -4.62 20.59
C ASP A 20 3.73 -4.02 19.47
N ALA A 21 3.33 -4.16 18.21
CA ALA A 21 4.03 -3.55 17.09
C ALA A 21 4.03 -2.00 17.20
N CYS A 22 2.89 -1.38 17.47
CA CYS A 22 2.79 0.07 17.64
C CYS A 22 3.70 0.60 18.76
N SER A 23 3.76 -0.12 19.89
CA SER A 23 4.64 0.21 21.02
C SER A 23 6.12 0.03 20.67
N ARG A 24 6.49 -1.07 20.02
CA ARG A 24 7.88 -1.38 19.63
C ARG A 24 8.45 -0.41 18.62
N PHE A 25 7.66 -0.05 17.60
CA PHE A 25 8.14 0.82 16.53
C PHE A 25 8.12 2.30 16.92
N SER A 26 7.67 2.65 18.13
CA SER A 26 7.48 4.04 18.56
C SER A 26 6.91 4.86 17.42
N LEU A 27 5.81 4.37 16.81
CA LEU A 27 5.14 5.05 15.71
C LEU A 27 4.68 6.39 16.27
N LYS A 28 5.55 7.40 16.15
CA LYS A 28 5.30 8.76 16.58
C LYS A 28 4.13 9.21 15.73
N GLN A 29 2.94 9.18 16.30
CA GLN A 29 1.79 9.83 15.69
C GLN A 29 2.20 11.29 15.48
N ASN A 30 2.04 11.78 14.24
CA ASN A 30 2.34 13.16 13.85
C ASN A 30 3.84 13.51 13.67
N VAL A 31 4.67 12.61 13.12
CA VAL A 31 5.92 13.07 12.49
C VAL A 31 5.55 13.82 11.21
N PRO A 32 5.87 15.12 11.07
CA PRO A 32 5.66 15.80 9.80
C PRO A 32 6.50 15.11 8.71
N PRO A 33 6.00 15.00 7.47
CA PRO A 33 6.78 14.44 6.37
C PRO A 33 8.18 15.04 6.37
N PRO A 34 9.24 14.23 6.21
CA PRO A 34 10.55 14.79 6.01
C PRO A 34 10.48 15.72 4.80
N ARG A 35 11.05 16.93 4.92
CA ARG A 35 11.06 17.88 3.81
C ARG A 35 12.18 17.46 2.86
N PRO A 36 11.97 17.46 1.53
CA PRO A 36 13.06 17.28 0.59
C PRO A 36 14.13 18.35 0.85
N PRO A 37 15.43 18.00 0.91
CA PRO A 37 16.50 18.94 1.18
C PRO A 37 16.61 19.95 0.02
N SER A 38 16.87 21.21 0.37
CA SER A 38 17.14 22.30 -0.60
C SER A 38 18.53 22.19 -1.24
N SER A 39 19.39 21.30 -0.76
CA SER A 39 20.73 21.04 -1.32
C SER A 39 21.10 19.56 -1.17
N SER A 40 21.52 18.96 -2.29
CA SER A 40 21.87 17.55 -2.40
C SER A 40 23.26 17.28 -1.83
N SER A 41 23.33 16.74 -0.62
CA SER A 41 24.57 16.25 -0.05
C SER A 41 24.33 14.96 0.72
N SER A 42 24.15 13.85 -0.01
CA SER A 42 24.34 12.49 0.53
C SER A 42 24.58 11.49 -0.60
N SER A 43 25.79 10.95 -0.62
CA SER A 43 26.45 10.20 -1.69
C SER A 43 26.02 8.73 -1.80
N SER A 44 24.73 8.42 -1.64
CA SER A 44 24.21 7.08 -1.90
C SER A 44 23.50 7.06 -3.26
N ILE A 45 24.08 6.38 -4.25
CA ILE A 45 23.45 6.17 -5.55
C ILE A 45 22.23 5.25 -5.32
N VAL A 46 21.04 5.85 -5.22
CA VAL A 46 19.80 5.08 -5.25
C VAL A 46 19.41 4.83 -6.70
N HIS A 47 19.48 3.54 -7.07
CA HIS A 47 19.00 3.06 -8.36
C HIS A 47 17.48 3.15 -8.41
N LEU A 48 16.97 3.79 -9.45
CA LEU A 48 15.54 3.85 -9.70
C LEU A 48 15.05 2.49 -10.21
N PRO A 49 13.90 2.01 -9.72
CA PRO A 49 13.31 0.79 -10.22
C PRO A 49 12.81 0.99 -11.67
N PRO A 50 12.67 -0.09 -12.45
CA PRO A 50 12.01 -0.02 -13.76
C PRO A 50 10.60 0.57 -13.64
N ARG A 51 10.13 1.24 -14.70
CA ARG A 51 8.78 1.85 -14.72
C ARG A 51 7.66 0.85 -14.41
N SER A 52 7.82 -0.41 -14.84
CA SER A 52 6.87 -1.51 -14.54
C SER A 52 6.74 -1.83 -13.06
N VAL A 53 7.76 -1.53 -12.25
CA VAL A 53 7.74 -1.66 -10.78
C VAL A 53 7.32 -0.34 -10.14
N ALA A 54 7.89 0.79 -10.59
CA ALA A 54 7.57 2.12 -10.06
C ALA A 54 6.06 2.46 -10.16
N SER A 55 5.41 2.06 -11.26
CA SER A 55 3.96 2.22 -11.46
C SER A 55 3.08 1.41 -10.49
N ARG A 56 3.68 0.45 -9.78
CA ARG A 56 3.02 -0.34 -8.73
C ARG A 56 3.28 0.19 -7.33
N ILE A 57 4.12 1.21 -7.19
CA ILE A 57 4.46 1.80 -5.90
C ILE A 57 3.61 3.06 -5.71
N PHE A 58 2.78 3.05 -4.69
CA PHE A 58 2.01 4.20 -4.23
C PHE A 58 2.79 4.97 -3.18
N VAL A 59 2.72 6.29 -3.26
CA VAL A 59 3.44 7.22 -2.39
C VAL A 59 2.44 7.89 -1.46
N SER A 60 2.75 7.88 -0.17
CA SER A 60 2.08 8.68 0.85
C SER A 60 3.11 9.57 1.50
N ASP A 61 3.07 10.86 1.18
CA ASP A 61 3.93 11.84 1.84
C ASP A 61 3.48 12.03 3.29
N ARG A 62 2.17 12.07 3.53
CA ARG A 62 1.58 12.22 4.87
C ARG A 62 2.10 11.16 5.85
N LEU A 63 2.24 9.91 5.40
CA LEU A 63 2.72 8.79 6.22
C LEU A 63 4.21 8.49 6.02
N SER A 64 4.89 9.19 5.10
CA SER A 64 6.26 8.86 4.66
C SER A 64 6.39 7.39 4.29
N LEU A 65 5.45 6.90 3.46
CA LEU A 65 5.25 5.49 3.14
C LEU A 65 5.31 5.25 1.63
N LEU A 66 5.95 4.15 1.24
CA LEU A 66 5.91 3.58 -0.11
C LEU A 66 5.22 2.22 -0.07
N TYR A 67 4.04 2.11 -0.67
CA TYR A 67 3.29 0.85 -0.73
C TYR A 67 3.40 0.21 -2.12
N CYS A 68 4.03 -0.96 -2.22
CA CYS A 68 4.11 -1.69 -3.47
C CYS A 68 2.93 -2.68 -3.63
N GLU A 69 2.13 -2.48 -4.69
CA GLU A 69 0.97 -3.30 -5.00
C GLU A 69 1.36 -4.67 -5.57
N VAL A 70 0.99 -5.72 -4.84
CA VAL A 70 1.01 -7.11 -5.31
C VAL A 70 -0.41 -7.57 -5.64
N PRO A 71 -0.67 -7.99 -6.89
CA PRO A 71 -1.97 -8.52 -7.27
C PRO A 71 -2.37 -9.70 -6.38
N LYS A 72 -3.64 -9.70 -5.97
CA LYS A 72 -4.27 -10.79 -5.20
C LYS A 72 -3.68 -11.03 -3.80
N ALA A 73 -2.86 -10.11 -3.30
CA ALA A 73 -2.38 -10.07 -1.91
C ALA A 73 -3.14 -9.03 -1.06
N GLY A 74 -4.43 -8.78 -1.38
CA GLY A 74 -5.25 -7.80 -0.66
C GLY A 74 -5.12 -6.35 -1.15
N CYS A 75 -4.60 -6.13 -2.36
CA CYS A 75 -4.30 -4.78 -2.87
C CYS A 75 -5.48 -3.79 -2.85
N THR A 76 -6.71 -4.22 -3.13
CA THR A 76 -7.88 -3.33 -3.06
C THR A 76 -8.09 -2.79 -1.65
N ASN A 77 -7.97 -3.62 -0.61
CA ASN A 77 -8.17 -3.16 0.77
C ASN A 77 -7.07 -2.20 1.20
N TRP A 78 -5.82 -2.44 0.78
CA TRP A 78 -4.72 -1.51 1.05
C TRP A 78 -4.91 -0.17 0.37
N LYS A 79 -5.39 -0.13 -0.89
CA LYS A 79 -5.70 1.14 -1.56
C LYS A 79 -6.80 1.92 -0.84
N ARG A 80 -7.87 1.23 -0.42
CA ARG A 80 -8.96 1.85 0.37
C ARG A 80 -8.45 2.44 1.68
N LEU A 81 -7.65 1.68 2.42
CA LEU A 81 -7.03 2.14 3.65
C LEU A 81 -6.14 3.37 3.39
N LEU A 82 -5.30 3.34 2.35
CA LEU A 82 -4.49 4.49 1.97
C LEU A 82 -5.34 5.71 1.61
N MET A 83 -6.44 5.54 0.87
CA MET A 83 -7.34 6.66 0.54
C MET A 83 -7.93 7.31 1.79
N VAL A 84 -8.39 6.52 2.77
CA VAL A 84 -8.89 7.04 4.06
C VAL A 84 -7.76 7.72 4.84
N LEU A 85 -6.57 7.11 4.90
CA LEU A 85 -5.43 7.68 5.62
C LEU A 85 -4.88 8.96 4.97
N GLU A 86 -5.01 9.13 3.65
CA GLU A 86 -4.69 10.37 2.94
C GLU A 86 -5.79 11.44 3.07
N GLY A 87 -6.92 11.12 3.71
CA GLY A 87 -8.07 12.02 3.82
C GLY A 87 -8.85 12.19 2.52
N LEU A 88 -8.68 11.28 1.56
CA LEU A 88 -9.37 11.29 0.27
C LEU A 88 -10.80 10.75 0.36
N HIS A 89 -11.12 10.05 1.45
CA HIS A 89 -12.46 9.53 1.73
C HIS A 89 -12.80 9.72 3.22
N PRO A 90 -13.98 10.26 3.58
CA PRO A 90 -14.34 10.58 4.96
C PRO A 90 -14.87 9.39 5.76
N GLY A 91 -15.41 8.38 5.08
CA GLY A 91 -15.97 7.17 5.67
C GLY A 91 -14.95 6.03 5.79
N PRO A 92 -15.35 4.91 6.39
CA PRO A 92 -14.49 3.73 6.53
C PRO A 92 -14.08 3.11 5.18
N PRO A 93 -12.98 2.33 5.12
CA PRO A 93 -12.45 1.78 3.87
C PRO A 93 -13.44 0.91 3.07
N GLU A 94 -14.37 0.24 3.74
CA GLU A 94 -15.39 -0.62 3.12
C GLU A 94 -16.40 0.13 2.24
N ASP A 95 -16.60 1.42 2.46
CA ASP A 95 -17.52 2.25 1.67
C ASP A 95 -16.95 2.56 0.27
N ILE A 96 -15.63 2.50 0.12
CA ILE A 96 -14.94 2.75 -1.14
C ILE A 96 -15.14 1.56 -2.08
N SER A 97 -15.74 1.79 -3.25
CA SER A 97 -15.99 0.73 -4.23
C SER A 97 -14.69 0.12 -4.78
N ARG A 98 -14.77 -1.04 -5.43
CA ARG A 98 -13.58 -1.66 -6.06
C ARG A 98 -13.06 -0.77 -7.18
N GLU A 99 -13.99 -0.20 -7.94
CA GLU A 99 -13.75 0.63 -9.11
C GLU A 99 -13.05 1.92 -8.71
N GLU A 100 -13.54 2.55 -7.64
CA GLU A 100 -12.93 3.73 -7.04
C GLU A 100 -11.53 3.44 -6.49
N ALA A 101 -11.35 2.35 -5.76
CA ALA A 101 -10.04 1.94 -5.24
C ALA A 101 -9.03 1.63 -6.36
N HIS A 102 -9.48 1.32 -7.58
CA HIS A 102 -8.62 1.10 -8.76
C HIS A 102 -8.64 2.26 -9.75
N SER A 103 -9.33 3.35 -9.43
CA SER A 103 -9.39 4.53 -10.28
C SER A 103 -8.00 5.15 -10.44
N SER A 104 -7.68 5.57 -11.66
CA SER A 104 -6.43 6.28 -11.93
C SER A 104 -6.50 7.68 -11.31
N GLY A 105 -5.57 7.99 -10.41
CA GLY A 105 -5.36 9.36 -9.92
C GLY A 105 -5.73 9.60 -8.45
N ALA A 106 -6.41 8.67 -7.78
CA ALA A 106 -6.70 8.82 -6.35
C ALA A 106 -5.42 8.80 -5.50
N LEU A 107 -4.49 7.89 -5.79
CA LEU A 107 -3.22 7.77 -5.07
C LEU A 107 -2.05 8.11 -5.99
N VAL A 108 -1.07 8.85 -5.46
CA VAL A 108 0.16 9.22 -6.18
C VAL A 108 1.01 7.97 -6.40
N ARG A 109 1.56 7.83 -7.60
CA ARG A 109 2.48 6.73 -7.96
C ARG A 109 3.91 7.23 -8.00
N LEU A 110 4.86 6.34 -7.72
CA LEU A 110 6.28 6.70 -7.77
C LEU A 110 6.71 7.07 -9.20
N ASP A 111 6.16 6.41 -10.22
CA ASP A 111 6.51 6.67 -11.62
C ASP A 111 5.93 7.97 -12.19
N SER A 112 5.02 8.64 -11.47
CA SER A 112 4.54 9.98 -11.84
C SER A 112 5.39 11.11 -11.28
N LEU A 113 6.39 10.82 -10.44
CA LEU A 113 7.27 11.82 -9.83
C LEU A 113 8.56 12.00 -10.63
N GLU A 114 9.21 13.16 -10.46
CA GLU A 114 10.52 13.42 -11.04
C GLU A 114 11.60 12.47 -10.46
N PRO A 115 12.64 12.09 -11.23
CA PRO A 115 13.66 11.16 -10.76
C PRO A 115 14.36 11.57 -9.44
N SER A 116 14.53 12.86 -9.20
CA SER A 116 15.10 13.38 -7.94
C SER A 116 14.21 13.08 -6.74
N GLU A 117 12.91 13.33 -6.91
CA GLU A 117 11.88 13.06 -5.91
C GLU A 117 11.70 11.56 -5.63
N GLN A 118 11.75 10.74 -6.68
CA GLN A 118 11.70 9.29 -6.54
C GLN A 118 12.86 8.79 -5.66
N ARG A 119 14.10 9.20 -5.96
CA ARG A 119 15.28 8.79 -5.17
C ARG A 119 15.17 9.24 -3.73
N TRP A 120 14.75 10.48 -3.51
CA TRP A 120 14.62 11.01 -2.17
C TRP A 120 13.61 10.23 -1.35
N ARG A 121 12.43 9.92 -1.90
CA ARG A 121 11.42 9.11 -1.19
C ARG A 121 11.89 7.67 -0.99
N LEU A 122 12.54 7.06 -1.97
CA LEU A 122 13.15 5.71 -1.83
C LEU A 122 14.19 5.64 -0.70
N GLN A 123 14.87 6.74 -0.37
CA GLN A 123 15.84 6.82 0.72
C GLN A 123 15.20 7.10 2.08
N ASN A 124 14.12 7.88 2.11
CA ASN A 124 13.61 8.48 3.35
C ASN A 124 12.29 7.87 3.82
N TYR A 125 11.56 7.16 2.96
CA TYR A 125 10.24 6.62 3.29
C TYR A 125 10.30 5.14 3.64
N THR A 126 9.36 4.71 4.48
CA THR A 126 9.19 3.31 4.83
C THR A 126 8.56 2.56 3.66
N SER A 127 9.28 1.60 3.10
CA SER A 127 8.74 0.73 2.05
C SER A 127 8.02 -0.47 2.65
N VAL A 128 6.78 -0.69 2.23
CA VAL A 128 5.94 -1.80 2.69
C VAL A 128 5.40 -2.61 1.53
N LEU A 129 5.35 -3.93 1.74
CA LEU A 129 4.83 -4.91 0.80
C LEU A 129 3.99 -5.92 1.55
N PHE A 130 2.79 -6.19 1.05
CA PHE A 130 1.96 -7.27 1.56
C PHE A 130 1.98 -8.46 0.62
N VAL A 131 2.31 -9.61 1.17
CA VAL A 131 2.41 -10.88 0.46
C VAL A 131 1.33 -11.84 0.91
N ARG A 132 1.05 -12.83 0.07
CA ARG A 132 0.12 -13.92 0.34
C ARG A 132 0.81 -15.23 -0.02
N GLU A 133 0.40 -16.32 0.62
CA GLU A 133 0.84 -17.66 0.26
C GLU A 133 0.70 -17.88 -1.27
N PRO A 134 1.77 -18.35 -1.96
CA PRO A 134 1.80 -18.42 -3.41
C PRO A 134 0.65 -19.19 -4.05
N MET A 135 0.28 -20.37 -3.53
CA MET A 135 -0.78 -21.20 -4.12
C MET A 135 -2.15 -20.54 -3.96
N GLU A 136 -2.46 -19.99 -2.80
CA GLU A 136 -3.68 -19.22 -2.60
C GLU A 136 -3.76 -18.00 -3.51
N ARG A 137 -2.63 -17.32 -3.75
CA ARG A 137 -2.55 -16.17 -4.66
C ARG A 137 -2.89 -16.58 -6.09
N ILE A 138 -2.34 -17.71 -6.54
CA ILE A 138 -2.61 -18.28 -7.88
C ILE A 138 -4.08 -18.66 -8.00
N VAL A 139 -4.63 -19.40 -7.04
CA VAL A 139 -6.04 -19.80 -7.04
C VAL A 139 -6.96 -18.57 -7.03
N SER A 140 -6.61 -17.53 -6.26
CA SER A 140 -7.35 -16.26 -6.26
C SER A 140 -7.34 -15.59 -7.63
N ALA A 141 -6.20 -15.58 -8.33
CA ALA A 141 -6.09 -15.03 -9.68
C ALA A 141 -6.93 -15.82 -10.68
N PHE A 142 -6.83 -17.15 -10.65
CA PHE A 142 -7.60 -18.06 -11.51
C PHE A 142 -9.10 -17.81 -11.38
N ARG A 143 -9.62 -17.77 -10.14
CA ARG A 143 -11.04 -17.52 -9.88
C ARG A 143 -11.51 -16.14 -10.34
N ASP A 144 -10.67 -15.11 -10.16
CA ASP A 144 -11.00 -13.73 -10.48
C ASP A 144 -10.95 -13.43 -11.98
N LYS A 145 -10.06 -14.10 -12.72
CA LYS A 145 -9.79 -13.79 -14.14
C LYS A 145 -10.32 -14.81 -15.13
N LEU A 146 -10.49 -16.07 -14.72
CA LEU A 146 -10.87 -17.15 -15.63
C LEU A 146 -12.22 -17.81 -15.29
N GLN A 147 -12.65 -17.79 -14.02
CA GLN A 147 -13.95 -18.40 -13.64
C GLN A 147 -15.13 -17.42 -13.58
N ARG A 148 -14.87 -16.12 -13.49
CA ARG A 148 -15.93 -15.10 -13.46
C ARG A 148 -16.06 -14.47 -14.85
N PRO A 149 -17.29 -14.25 -15.36
CA PRO A 149 -17.49 -13.47 -16.57
C PRO A 149 -16.80 -12.11 -16.37
N ASN A 150 -15.83 -11.80 -17.23
CA ASN A 150 -15.04 -10.59 -17.15
C ASN A 150 -15.22 -9.85 -18.47
N PRO A 151 -15.96 -8.74 -18.53
CA PRO A 151 -16.31 -8.06 -19.79
C PRO A 151 -15.09 -7.45 -20.54
N TYR A 152 -13.90 -7.53 -19.96
CA TYR A 152 -12.64 -7.08 -20.57
C TYR A 152 -11.89 -8.17 -21.36
N TYR A 153 -12.39 -9.41 -21.34
CA TYR A 153 -11.91 -10.55 -22.14
C TYR A 153 -13.09 -11.31 -22.73
#